data_AF-A0A439P288-F1
#
_entry.id   AF-A0A439P288-F1
#
_cell.length_a   1.000
_cell.length_b   1.000
_cell.length_c   1.000
_cell.angle_alpha   90.00
_cell.angle_beta   90.00
_cell.angle_gamma   90.00
#
_symmetry.space_group_name_H-M   'P 1'
#
loop_
_entity.id
_entity.type
_entity.pdbx_description
1 polymer ?
#
loop_
_entity_poly.entity_id
_entity_poly.type
_entity_poly.pdbx_seq_one_letter_code
_entity_poly.pdbx_strand_id
1 'polypeptide(L)'
;MGLTTQEQILIEQRVTNEAKSIGAAYLLWFFLGGAGAHRFYLGQKTSGLIMLGLLVVGIITTPIMIGSVMLVILAIWAIVDAFLIPGMVQKQKDETRKRLTTDAQISSVAGIPVDTSKWSQADREKFTTQRVGRT
;
A
#
# COMPACT_ATOMS: atom_id res chain seq x y z
N MET A 1 2.04 -8.78 27.68
CA MET A 1 3.47 -8.48 27.49
C MET A 1 3.61 -7.80 26.14
N GLY A 2 4.24 -6.62 26.06
CA GLY A 2 4.45 -5.92 24.77
C GLY A 2 5.52 -6.61 23.92
N LEU A 3 5.48 -6.39 22.60
CA LEU A 3 6.47 -6.91 21.65
C LEU A 3 7.89 -6.46 22.06
N THR A 4 8.87 -7.36 21.95
CA THR A 4 10.27 -7.05 22.24
C THR A 4 10.84 -6.07 21.20
N THR A 5 11.88 -5.32 21.55
CA THR A 5 12.49 -4.32 20.65
C THR A 5 12.95 -4.92 19.31
N GLN A 6 13.46 -6.15 19.32
CA GLN A 6 13.88 -6.86 18.11
C GLN A 6 12.70 -7.18 17.19
N GLU A 7 11.57 -7.63 17.76
CA GLU A 7 10.35 -7.87 16.99
C GLU A 7 9.77 -6.57 16.43
N GLN A 8 9.78 -5.48 17.21
CA GLN A 8 9.34 -4.16 16.73
C GLN A 8 10.17 -3.67 15.54
N ILE A 9 11.50 -3.79 15.60
CA ILE A 9 12.40 -3.42 14.50
C ILE A 9 12.11 -4.26 13.24
N LEU A 10 11.92 -5.58 13.39
CA LEU A 10 11.60 -6.45 12.26
C LEU A 10 10.24 -6.11 11.62
N ILE A 11 9.25 -5.76 12.43
CA ILE A 11 7.93 -5.31 11.94
C ILE A 11 8.08 -4.00 11.17
N GLU A 12 8.81 -3.02 11.69
CA GLU A 12 9.02 -1.75 10.99
C GLU A 12 9.79 -1.94 9.67
N GLN A 13 10.76 -2.84 9.63
CA GLN A 13 11.44 -3.22 8.39
C GLN A 13 10.48 -3.83 7.37
N ARG A 14 9.63 -4.78 7.78
CA ARG A 14 8.61 -5.37 6.90
C ARG A 14 7.58 -4.34 6.43
N VAL A 15 7.07 -3.48 7.31
CA VAL A 15 6.15 -2.40 6.94
C VAL A 15 6.79 -1.50 5.91
N THR A 16 8.05 -1.12 6.09
CA THR A 16 8.75 -0.23 5.15
C THR A 16 8.99 -0.91 3.79
N ASN A 17 9.28 -2.22 3.79
CA ASN A 17 9.52 -2.99 2.57
C ASN A 17 8.22 -3.33 1.81
N GLU A 18 7.12 -3.58 2.52
CA GLU A 18 5.80 -3.88 1.92
C GLU A 18 4.98 -2.62 1.62
N ALA A 19 5.35 -1.47 2.20
CA ALA A 19 4.69 -0.21 1.91
C ALA A 19 4.88 0.21 0.45
N LYS A 20 3.80 0.66 -0.17
CA LYS A 20 3.87 1.22 -1.52
C LYS A 20 4.71 2.50 -1.54
N SER A 21 5.48 2.68 -2.61
CA SER A 21 6.37 3.82 -2.76
C SER A 21 5.58 5.11 -3.03
N ILE A 22 5.79 6.12 -2.18
CA ILE A 22 5.27 7.48 -2.39
C ILE A 22 5.76 8.03 -3.73
N GLY A 23 7.03 7.82 -4.06
CA GLY A 23 7.62 8.28 -5.32
C GLY A 23 6.94 7.64 -6.53
N ALA A 24 6.63 6.34 -6.46
CA ALA A 24 5.87 5.67 -7.52
C ALA A 24 4.44 6.23 -7.66
N ALA A 25 3.79 6.59 -6.55
CA ALA A 25 2.47 7.22 -6.57
C ALA A 25 2.51 8.61 -7.26
N TYR A 26 3.53 9.43 -6.99
CA TYR A 26 3.72 10.72 -7.68
C TYR A 26 4.09 10.57 -9.16
N LEU A 27 4.89 9.55 -9.52
CA LEU A 27 5.17 9.23 -10.92
C LEU A 27 3.90 8.87 -11.68
N LEU A 28 3.08 7.98 -11.11
CA LEU A 28 1.79 7.60 -11.70
C LEU A 28 0.82 8.77 -11.77
N TRP A 29 0.85 9.67 -10.79
CA TRP A 29 0.07 10.89 -10.81
C TRP A 29 0.51 11.84 -11.93
N PHE A 30 1.82 12.00 -12.16
CA PHE A 30 2.33 12.88 -13.20
C PHE A 30 2.01 12.38 -14.61
N PHE A 31 2.21 11.09 -14.89
CA PHE A 31 2.00 10.53 -16.22
C PHE A 31 0.54 10.13 -16.50
N LEU A 32 -0.15 9.58 -15.50
CA LEU A 32 -1.48 8.99 -15.62
C LEU A 32 -2.49 9.60 -14.63
N GLY A 33 -2.22 10.79 -14.09
CA GLY A 33 -3.11 11.46 -13.12
C GLY A 33 -4.50 11.73 -13.68
N GLY A 34 -4.61 12.05 -14.97
CA GLY A 34 -5.89 12.21 -15.65
C GLY A 34 -6.72 10.93 -15.73
N ALA A 35 -6.08 9.76 -15.76
CA ALA A 35 -6.74 8.46 -15.78
C ALA A 35 -6.96 7.87 -14.38
N GLY A 36 -6.45 8.51 -13.32
CA GLY A 36 -6.59 8.04 -11.94
C GLY A 36 -5.69 6.85 -11.57
N ALA A 37 -4.61 6.60 -12.31
CA ALA A 37 -3.72 5.44 -12.06
C ALA A 37 -3.07 5.47 -10.67
N HIS A 38 -2.76 6.65 -10.13
CA HIS A 38 -2.24 6.80 -8.77
C HIS A 38 -3.22 6.28 -7.71
N ARG A 39 -4.54 6.47 -7.89
CA ARG A 39 -5.57 5.92 -6.99
C ARG A 39 -5.66 4.41 -7.08
N PHE A 40 -5.53 3.82 -8.28
CA PHE A 40 -5.48 2.37 -8.45
C PHE A 40 -4.25 1.76 -7.77
N TYR A 41 -3.08 2.40 -7.93
CA TYR A 41 -1.86 1.98 -7.24
C TYR A 41 -2.01 2.10 -5.72
N LEU A 42 -2.66 3.14 -5.21
CA LEU A 42 -2.93 3.30 -3.78
C LEU A 42 -4.14 2.48 -3.28
N GLY A 43 -4.61 1.49 -4.04
CA GLY A 43 -5.64 0.55 -3.60
C GLY A 43 -7.06 1.13 -3.58
N GLN A 44 -7.26 2.38 -4.01
CA GLN A 44 -8.55 3.06 -4.04
C GLN A 44 -9.28 2.85 -5.37
N LYS A 45 -9.57 1.58 -5.68
CA LYS A 45 -10.11 1.13 -6.97
C LYS A 45 -11.40 1.85 -7.38
N THR A 46 -12.35 2.01 -6.46
CA THR A 46 -13.66 2.65 -6.75
C THR A 46 -13.47 4.07 -7.26
N SER A 47 -12.65 4.85 -6.56
CA SER A 47 -12.45 6.26 -6.91
C SER A 47 -11.57 6.46 -8.14
N GLY A 48 -10.59 5.58 -8.37
CA GLY A 48 -9.84 5.55 -9.63
C GLY A 48 -10.74 5.23 -10.83
N LEU A 49 -11.70 4.31 -10.65
CA LEU A 49 -12.65 3.95 -11.70
C LEU A 49 -13.60 5.11 -12.05
N ILE A 50 -14.05 5.87 -11.05
CA ILE A 50 -14.84 7.10 -11.28
C ILE A 50 -14.02 8.11 -12.09
N MET A 51 -12.76 8.34 -11.72
CA MET A 51 -11.89 9.28 -12.43
C MET A 51 -11.65 8.86 -13.88
N LEU A 52 -11.42 7.57 -14.12
CA LEU A 52 -11.29 7.01 -15.47
C LEU A 52 -12.58 7.17 -16.29
N GLY A 53 -13.74 6.89 -15.69
CA GLY A 53 -15.03 7.10 -16.33
C GLY A 53 -15.27 8.58 -16.68
N LEU A 54 -14.90 9.48 -15.78
CA LEU A 54 -14.97 10.93 -15.98
C LEU A 54 -14.06 11.38 -17.15
N LEU A 55 -12.85 10.83 -17.23
CA LEU A 55 -11.93 11.09 -18.34
C LEU A 55 -12.53 10.64 -19.68
N VAL A 56 -13.03 9.39 -19.74
CA VAL A 56 -13.62 8.83 -20.97
C VAL A 56 -14.83 9.63 -21.41
N VAL A 57 -15.77 9.91 -20.50
CA VAL A 57 -16.95 10.73 -20.80
C VAL A 57 -16.56 12.16 -21.17
N GLY A 58 -15.57 12.74 -20.50
CA GLY A 58 -15.05 14.07 -20.80
C GLY A 58 -14.46 14.15 -22.21
N ILE A 59 -13.68 13.15 -22.64
CA ILE A 59 -13.13 13.07 -24.00
C ILE A 59 -14.26 12.92 -25.03
N ILE A 60 -15.23 12.03 -24.81
CA ILE A 60 -16.36 11.81 -25.72
C ILE A 60 -17.22 13.07 -25.89
N THR A 61 -17.40 13.85 -24.83
CA THR A 61 -18.20 15.09 -24.83
C THR A 61 -17.41 16.35 -25.19
N THR A 62 -16.10 16.23 -25.39
CA THR A 62 -15.22 17.35 -25.81
C THR A 62 -15.65 18.02 -27.12
N PRO A 63 -16.11 17.30 -28.17
CA PRO A 63 -16.56 17.92 -29.42
C PRO A 63 -17.73 18.90 -29.25
N ILE A 64 -18.51 18.76 -28.16
CA ILE A 64 -19.70 19.57 -27.87
C ILE A 64 -19.35 20.77 -26.95
N MET A 65 -18.06 21.10 -26.78
CA MET A 65 -17.57 22.15 -25.85
C MET A 65 -17.90 21.91 -24.35
N ILE A 66 -18.66 20.88 -24.01
CA ILE A 66 -19.02 20.52 -22.63
C ILE A 66 -17.90 19.72 -21.96
N GLY A 67 -17.21 18.87 -22.73
CA GLY A 67 -16.12 18.04 -22.21
C GLY A 67 -14.93 18.85 -21.68
N SER A 68 -14.68 20.05 -22.20
CA SER A 68 -13.58 20.92 -21.73
C SER A 68 -13.78 21.36 -20.27
N VAL A 69 -15.02 21.67 -19.86
CA VAL A 69 -15.34 22.00 -18.45
C VAL A 69 -15.11 20.78 -17.55
N MET A 70 -15.52 19.59 -17.98
CA MET A 70 -15.25 18.34 -17.26
C MET A 70 -13.75 18.08 -17.09
N LEU A 71 -12.95 18.30 -18.14
CA LEU A 71 -11.50 18.12 -18.08
C LEU A 71 -10.82 19.12 -17.13
N VAL A 72 -11.32 20.36 -17.04
CA VAL A 72 -10.84 21.34 -16.04
C VAL A 72 -11.17 20.88 -14.62
N ILE A 73 -12.38 20.39 -14.37
CA ILE A 73 -12.77 19.82 -13.07
C ILE A 73 -11.86 18.63 -12.72
N LEU A 74 -11.60 17.76 -13.69
CA LEU A 74 -10.70 16.60 -13.52
C LEU A 74 -9.27 17.06 -13.20
N ALA A 75 -8.77 18.10 -13.88
CA ALA A 75 -7.46 18.66 -13.59
C ALA A 75 -7.36 19.25 -12.18
N ILE A 76 -8.38 19.99 -11.73
CA ILE A 76 -8.46 20.49 -10.34
C ILE A 76 -8.49 19.32 -9.36
N TRP A 77 -9.29 18.29 -9.63
CA TRP A 77 -9.35 17.10 -8.80
C TRP A 77 -8.00 16.38 -8.73
N ALA A 78 -7.28 16.27 -9.85
CA ALA A 78 -5.92 15.73 -9.88
C ALA A 78 -4.95 16.57 -9.02
N ILE A 79 -5.04 17.90 -9.03
CA ILE A 79 -4.23 18.76 -8.14
C ILE A 79 -4.55 18.49 -6.68
N VAL A 80 -5.84 18.41 -6.33
CA VAL A 80 -6.27 18.07 -4.96
C VAL A 80 -5.69 16.71 -4.55
N ASP A 81 -5.69 15.72 -5.45
CA ASP A 81 -5.12 14.41 -5.20
C ASP A 81 -3.64 14.44 -4.85
N ALA A 82 -2.85 15.36 -5.41
CA ALA A 82 -1.44 15.51 -5.04
C ALA A 82 -1.28 15.73 -3.52
N PHE A 83 -2.19 16.48 -2.90
CA PHE A 83 -2.22 16.69 -1.45
C PHE A 83 -2.78 15.49 -0.66
N LEU A 84 -3.61 14.65 -1.27
CA LEU A 84 -4.14 13.44 -0.64
C LEU A 84 -3.16 12.25 -0.67
N ILE A 85 -2.24 12.19 -1.64
CA ILE A 85 -1.26 11.08 -1.79
C ILE A 85 -0.51 10.76 -0.49
N PRO A 86 0.04 11.73 0.26
CA PRO A 86 0.72 11.45 1.53
C PRO A 86 -0.18 10.74 2.55
N GLY A 87 -1.43 11.19 2.68
CA GLY A 87 -2.40 10.59 3.61
C GLY A 87 -2.82 9.19 3.19
N MET A 88 -2.99 8.94 1.89
CA MET A 88 -3.32 7.62 1.35
C MET A 88 -2.20 6.60 1.61
N VAL A 89 -0.94 7.03 1.49
CA VAL A 89 0.21 6.15 1.74
C VAL A 89 0.38 5.87 3.23
N GLN A 90 0.19 6.87 4.10
CA GLN A 90 0.21 6.64 5.55
C GLN A 90 -0.85 5.63 5.98
N LYS A 91 -2.08 5.77 5.48
CA LYS A 91 -3.16 4.82 5.77
C LYS A 91 -2.79 3.38 5.41
N GLN A 92 -2.16 3.16 4.26
CA GLN A 92 -1.68 1.81 3.90
C GLN A 92 -0.59 1.29 4.83
N LYS A 93 0.38 2.15 5.20
CA LYS A 93 1.45 1.77 6.15
C LYS A 93 0.87 1.35 7.49
N ASP A 94 -0.15 2.07 7.98
CA ASP A 94 -0.82 1.77 9.23
C ASP A 94 -1.61 0.47 9.17
N GLU A 95 -2.27 0.18 8.05
CA GLU A 95 -2.97 -1.10 7.83
C GLU A 95 -2.00 -2.28 7.82
N THR A 96 -0.86 -2.17 7.12
CA THR A 96 0.19 -3.20 7.13
C THR A 96 0.80 -3.37 8.52
N ARG A 97 1.08 -2.27 9.23
CA ARG A 97 1.58 -2.28 10.61
C ARG A 97 0.62 -3.01 11.55
N LYS A 98 -0.69 -2.72 11.47
CA LYS A 98 -1.71 -3.38 12.28
C LYS A 98 -1.77 -4.88 12.00
N ARG A 99 -1.78 -5.30 10.72
CA ARG A 99 -1.79 -6.73 10.35
C ARG A 99 -0.59 -7.48 10.91
N LEU A 100 0.63 -6.95 10.72
CA LEU A 100 1.85 -7.59 11.21
C LEU A 100 1.91 -7.63 12.75
N THR A 101 1.42 -6.58 13.42
CA THR A 101 1.34 -6.55 14.89
C THR A 101 0.37 -7.61 15.40
N THR A 102 -0.81 -7.73 14.77
CA THR A 102 -1.81 -8.75 15.11
C THR A 102 -1.27 -10.16 14.87
N ASP A 103 -0.60 -10.41 13.74
CA ASP A 103 -0.02 -11.72 13.42
C ASP A 103 1.09 -12.11 14.42
N ALA A 104 1.93 -11.16 14.82
CA ALA A 104 2.96 -11.36 15.84
C ALA A 104 2.34 -11.64 17.22
N GLN A 105 1.29 -10.90 17.59
CA GLN A 105 0.55 -11.13 18.83
C GLN A 105 -0.14 -12.50 18.84
N ILE A 106 -0.81 -12.90 17.77
CA ILE A 106 -1.45 -14.23 17.63
C ILE A 106 -0.40 -15.34 17.77
N SER A 107 0.74 -15.21 17.10
CA SER A 107 1.83 -16.20 17.18
C SER A 107 2.37 -16.34 18.61
N SER A 108 2.48 -15.22 19.35
CA SER A 108 2.95 -15.23 20.73
C SER A 108 1.93 -15.83 21.71
N VAL A 109 0.63 -15.65 21.47
CA VAL A 109 -0.46 -16.07 22.37
C VAL A 109 -0.84 -17.52 22.15
N ALA A 110 -0.86 -17.98 20.91
CA ALA A 110 -1.40 -19.29 20.58
C ALA A 110 -0.44 -20.46 20.87
N GLY A 111 0.85 -20.19 21.12
CA GLY A 111 1.88 -21.24 21.24
C GLY A 111 1.97 -22.15 20.01
N ILE A 112 1.38 -21.73 18.89
CA ILE A 112 1.27 -22.51 17.66
C ILE A 112 2.66 -22.53 17.01
N PRO A 113 3.21 -23.71 16.65
CA PRO A 113 4.48 -23.80 15.95
C PRO A 113 4.40 -22.97 14.67
N VAL A 114 5.37 -22.07 14.51
CA VAL A 114 5.44 -21.18 13.35
C VAL A 114 5.34 -22.01 12.08
N ASP A 115 4.34 -21.73 11.24
CA ASP A 115 4.16 -22.42 9.96
C ASP A 115 5.30 -22.03 9.01
N THR A 116 6.29 -22.92 8.93
CA THR A 116 7.47 -22.75 8.08
C THR A 116 7.27 -23.30 6.66
N SER A 117 6.05 -23.72 6.30
CA SER A 117 5.75 -24.31 4.98
C SER A 117 6.11 -23.36 3.83
N LYS A 118 5.99 -22.04 4.05
CA LYS A 118 6.29 -20.98 3.06
C LYS A 118 7.69 -20.38 3.19
N TRP A 119 8.54 -20.90 4.07
CA TRP A 119 9.87 -20.34 4.30
C TRP A 119 10.90 -20.86 3.30
N SER A 120 11.88 -20.01 2.98
CA SER A 120 13.05 -20.42 2.20
C SER A 120 13.90 -21.42 2.99
N GLN A 121 14.60 -22.31 2.28
CA GLN A 121 15.49 -23.31 2.91
C GLN A 121 16.54 -22.65 3.81
N ALA A 122 17.09 -21.51 3.39
CA ALA A 122 18.07 -20.75 4.16
C ALA A 122 17.50 -20.22 5.49
N ASP A 123 16.19 -19.93 5.55
CA ASP A 123 15.54 -19.43 6.76
C ASP A 123 15.28 -20.59 7.74
N ARG A 124 14.99 -21.78 7.23
CA ARG A 124 14.79 -22.99 8.04
C ARG A 124 16.07 -23.43 8.75
N GLU A 125 17.21 -23.40 8.05
CA GLU A 125 18.52 -23.80 8.60
C GLU A 125 19.00 -22.86 9.72
N LYS A 126 18.78 -21.55 9.56
CA LYS A 126 19.10 -20.57 10.61
C LYS A 126 18.25 -20.79 11.86
N PHE A 127 16.97 -21.10 11.68
CA PHE A 127 16.04 -21.30 12.78
C PHE A 127 16.35 -22.56 13.60
N THR A 128 16.73 -23.65 12.93
CA THR A 128 17.12 -24.90 13.61
C THR A 128 18.45 -24.74 14.34
N THR A 129 19.44 -24.07 13.74
CA THR A 129 20.76 -23.87 14.35
C THR A 129 20.70 -22.97 15.59
N GLN A 130 19.88 -21.91 15.56
CA GLN A 130 19.73 -20.98 16.69
C GLN A 130 19.00 -21.59 17.89
N ARG A 131 18.16 -22.61 17.67
CA ARG A 131 17.41 -23.29 18.73
C ARG A 131 18.24 -24.37 19.43
N VAL A 132 19.18 -25.00 18.73
CA VAL A 132 20.05 -26.07 19.27
C VAL A 132 21.19 -25.50 20.13
N GLY A 133 21.64 -24.26 19.90
CA GLY A 133 22.70 -23.63 20.70
C GLY A 133 22.25 -23.04 22.05
N ARG A 134 21.01 -23.29 22.50
CA ARG A 134 20.41 -22.68 23.70
C ARG A 134 20.07 -23.67 24.82
N THR A 135 20.50 -24.92 24.70
CA THR A 135 20.39 -25.97 25.74
C THR A 135 21.75 -26.28 26.34
#